data_AF-A0A368HDE1-F1
#
_entry.id   AF-A0A368HDE1-F1
#
_cell.length_a   1.000
_cell.length_b   1.000
_cell.length_c   1.000
_cell.angle_alpha   90.00
_cell.angle_beta   90.00
_cell.angle_gamma   90.00
#
_symmetry.space_group_name_H-M   'P 1'
#
loop_
_entity.id
_entity.type
_entity.pdbx_description
1 polymer ?
#
loop_
_entity_poly.entity_id
_entity_poly.type
_entity_poly.pdbx_seq_one_letter_code
_entity_poly.pdbx_strand_id
1 'polypeptide(L)'
;MVTLTANSSYNLLIELCCGGKLVEPQLFYENFKINPGPDYTLSAVAKDRPSIGLDFYSTNNQKKDINAKFATYESMTEDERDNCDILKYYGGDENAENPILDAQTGGWWFGSCGNNLNGKFVASKDGNCKLAENFEDGTAGIEMTITKEMTPPGRAFQGVSYDRVRMAIYKPGPSGEFPAVSSNFCKS
;
A
#
# COMPACT_ATOMS: atom_id res chain seq x y z
N MET A 1 1.93 -4.76 17.24
CA MET A 1 2.87 -3.82 16.60
C MET A 1 3.09 -2.56 17.44
N VAL A 2 2.03 -1.85 17.85
CA VAL A 2 2.08 -0.58 18.61
C VAL A 2 2.98 -0.66 19.86
N THR A 3 2.76 -1.64 20.73
CA THR A 3 3.59 -1.82 21.94
C THR A 3 5.06 -2.06 21.61
N LEU A 4 5.34 -2.72 20.48
CA LEU A 4 6.71 -3.02 20.06
C LEU A 4 7.42 -1.75 19.55
N THR A 5 6.79 -0.99 18.66
CA THR A 5 7.35 0.22 18.04
C THR A 5 7.29 1.46 18.94
N ALA A 6 6.50 1.43 20.01
CA ALA A 6 6.55 2.44 21.07
C ALA A 6 7.81 2.34 21.94
N ASN A 7 8.40 1.14 22.07
CA ASN A 7 9.49 0.86 23.01
C ASN A 7 10.89 1.08 22.43
N SER A 8 11.04 1.20 21.11
CA SER A 8 12.32 1.41 20.43
C SER A 8 12.10 1.93 19.01
N SER A 9 13.13 2.53 18.41
CA SER A 9 13.10 2.83 16.97
C SER A 9 13.22 1.53 16.17
N TYR A 10 12.42 1.40 15.12
CA TYR A 10 12.46 0.31 14.15
C TYR A 10 12.53 0.88 12.74
N ASN A 11 13.19 0.14 11.86
CA ASN A 11 13.16 0.35 10.43
C ASN A 11 12.13 -0.61 9.81
N LEU A 12 11.43 -0.19 8.77
CA LEU A 12 10.49 -1.02 8.00
C LEU A 12 11.07 -1.32 6.63
N LEU A 13 10.99 -2.58 6.23
CA LEU A 13 11.18 -3.05 4.86
C LEU A 13 9.85 -3.60 4.34
N ILE A 14 9.44 -3.15 3.16
CA ILE A 14 8.34 -3.71 2.41
C ILE A 14 8.88 -4.37 1.14
N GLU A 15 8.65 -5.67 1.02
CA GLU A 15 8.99 -6.47 -0.15
C GLU A 15 7.71 -6.86 -0.89
N LEU A 16 7.73 -6.65 -2.20
CA LEU A 16 6.62 -6.93 -3.10
C LEU A 16 7.07 -7.99 -4.10
N CYS A 17 6.22 -8.99 -4.35
CA CYS A 17 6.48 -10.02 -5.33
C CYS A 17 5.41 -10.02 -6.40
N CYS A 18 5.83 -10.41 -7.60
CA CYS A 18 4.94 -10.67 -8.70
C CYS A 18 5.46 -11.81 -9.58
N GLY A 19 4.64 -12.83 -9.83
CA GLY A 19 4.99 -13.99 -10.66
C GLY A 19 6.21 -14.74 -10.11
N GLY A 20 6.33 -14.79 -8.79
CA GLY A 20 7.48 -15.38 -8.09
C GLY A 20 8.78 -14.56 -8.17
N LYS A 21 8.73 -13.33 -8.67
CA LYS A 21 9.88 -12.42 -8.77
C LYS A 21 9.74 -11.27 -7.80
N LEU A 22 10.87 -10.83 -7.26
CA LEU A 22 10.95 -9.63 -6.44
C LEU A 22 10.76 -8.39 -7.32
N VAL A 23 9.87 -7.49 -6.90
CA VAL A 23 9.56 -6.23 -7.58
C VAL A 23 10.49 -5.15 -7.06
N GLU A 24 11.11 -4.40 -7.97
CA GLU A 24 11.94 -3.24 -7.67
C GLU A 24 11.18 -1.93 -7.96
N PRO A 25 11.43 -0.84 -7.20
CA PRO A 25 12.39 -0.74 -6.11
C PRO A 25 11.91 -1.36 -4.79
N GLN A 26 12.83 -1.87 -3.98
CA GLN A 26 12.55 -2.18 -2.57
C GLN A 26 12.19 -0.91 -1.77
N LEU A 27 11.27 -1.05 -0.83
CA LEU A 27 10.73 0.07 -0.05
C LEU A 27 11.26 0.01 1.39
N PHE A 28 12.07 1.01 1.75
CA PHE A 28 12.71 1.11 3.07
C PHE A 28 12.29 2.39 3.78
N TYR A 29 11.99 2.27 5.07
CA TYR A 29 11.61 3.39 5.90
C TYR A 29 12.36 3.35 7.24
N GLU A 30 12.97 4.48 7.60
CA GLU A 30 13.61 4.68 8.90
C GLU A 30 12.57 5.15 9.94
N ASN A 31 12.83 4.90 11.22
CA ASN A 31 12.02 5.38 12.34
C ASN A 31 10.52 5.05 12.22
N PHE A 32 10.21 3.88 11.66
CA PHE A 32 8.86 3.37 11.55
C PHE A 32 8.23 3.18 12.93
N LYS A 33 7.07 3.81 13.11
CA LYS A 33 6.31 3.79 14.35
C LYS A 33 4.81 3.86 14.05
N ILE A 34 4.04 3.13 14.84
CA ILE A 34 2.59 3.33 14.92
C ILE A 34 2.30 4.02 16.24
N ASN A 35 1.76 5.24 16.16
CA ASN A 35 1.47 6.03 17.34
C ASN A 35 0.33 5.38 18.14
N PRO A 36 0.50 5.24 19.47
CA PRO A 36 -0.56 4.71 20.32
C PRO A 36 -1.73 5.70 20.37
N GLY A 37 -2.94 5.18 20.43
CA GLY A 37 -4.17 5.97 20.42
C GLY A 37 -5.26 5.29 19.58
N PRO A 38 -6.47 5.86 19.52
CA PRO A 38 -7.58 5.29 18.76
C PRO A 38 -7.31 5.27 17.25
N ASP A 39 -6.48 6.19 16.76
CA ASP A 39 -6.26 6.43 15.34
C ASP A 39 -5.10 5.62 14.74
N TYR A 40 -4.27 4.99 15.58
CA TYR A 40 -3.09 4.21 15.18
C TYR A 40 -2.25 4.85 14.06
N THR A 41 -1.98 6.15 14.14
CA THR A 41 -1.32 6.90 13.05
C THR A 41 0.07 6.35 12.71
N LEU A 42 0.36 6.18 11.42
CA LEU A 42 1.66 5.74 10.93
C LEU A 42 2.65 6.91 10.87
N SER A 43 3.89 6.68 11.30
CA SER A 43 5.01 7.59 11.15
C SER A 43 6.24 6.83 10.67
N ALA A 44 6.94 7.36 9.68
CA ALA A 44 8.17 6.80 9.14
C ALA A 44 8.90 7.85 8.29
N VAL A 45 10.15 7.58 7.90
CA VAL A 45 10.94 8.44 7.01
C VAL A 45 11.41 7.65 5.80
N ALA A 46 10.99 8.07 4.61
CA ALA A 46 11.44 7.49 3.33
C ALA A 46 12.70 8.22 2.83
N LYS A 47 13.87 7.69 3.14
CA LYS A 47 15.15 8.35 2.82
C LYS A 47 15.67 8.02 1.42
N ASP A 48 15.70 6.73 1.08
CA ASP A 48 16.32 6.28 -0.18
C ASP A 48 15.40 6.45 -1.38
N ARG A 49 14.09 6.38 -1.14
CA ARG A 49 13.04 6.40 -2.18
C ARG A 49 11.87 7.30 -1.75
N PRO A 50 12.08 8.63 -1.63
CA PRO A 50 10.97 9.54 -1.39
C PRO A 50 9.98 9.53 -2.56
N SER A 51 8.73 9.87 -2.25
CA SER A 51 7.61 10.01 -3.21
C SER A 51 7.04 8.70 -3.78
N ILE A 52 7.35 7.53 -3.19
CA ILE A 52 6.71 6.25 -3.55
C ILE A 52 6.29 5.48 -2.28
N GLY A 53 5.48 4.45 -2.48
CA GLY A 53 4.93 3.60 -1.41
C GLY A 53 4.23 4.44 -0.34
N LEU A 54 4.58 4.23 0.93
CA LEU A 54 3.99 5.00 2.04
C LEU A 54 4.26 6.52 1.97
N ASP A 55 5.30 6.95 1.22
CA ASP A 55 5.63 8.37 1.02
C ASP A 55 5.06 8.95 -0.29
N PHE A 56 4.35 8.13 -1.08
CA PHE A 56 3.63 8.58 -2.26
C PHE A 56 2.58 9.63 -1.87
N TYR A 57 2.58 10.74 -2.61
CA TYR A 57 1.64 11.84 -2.42
C TYR A 57 0.61 11.82 -3.55
N SER A 58 -0.63 11.53 -3.20
CA SER A 58 -1.73 11.56 -4.18
C SER A 58 -2.24 12.98 -4.33
N THR A 59 -2.36 13.46 -5.57
CA THR A 59 -2.94 14.78 -5.82
C THR A 59 -4.46 14.80 -5.65
N ASN A 60 -5.11 13.63 -5.64
CA ASN A 60 -6.56 13.52 -5.46
C ASN A 60 -6.99 13.89 -4.04
N ASN A 61 -6.22 13.47 -3.04
CA ASN A 61 -6.53 13.70 -1.62
C ASN A 61 -5.48 14.54 -0.88
N GLN A 62 -4.42 14.96 -1.58
CA GLN A 62 -3.36 15.82 -1.09
C GLN A 62 -2.65 15.29 0.17
N LYS A 63 -2.52 13.96 0.27
CA LYS A 63 -2.02 13.27 1.46
C LYS A 63 -1.10 12.10 1.09
N LYS A 64 -0.36 11.62 2.09
CA LYS A 64 0.50 10.42 2.07
C LYS A 64 0.01 9.43 3.11
N ASP A 65 0.37 8.16 2.99
CA ASP A 65 0.07 7.17 4.05
C ASP A 65 0.88 7.47 5.33
N ILE A 66 2.10 8.01 5.19
CA ILE A 66 2.84 8.58 6.32
C ILE A 66 2.03 9.74 6.92
N ASN A 67 1.81 9.67 8.23
CA ASN A 67 0.96 10.53 9.05
C ASN A 67 -0.55 10.33 8.87
N ALA A 68 -0.99 9.36 8.07
CA ALA A 68 -2.40 9.00 8.01
C ALA A 68 -2.83 8.17 9.22
N LYS A 69 -4.12 8.23 9.53
CA LYS A 69 -4.76 7.37 10.53
C LYS A 69 -5.01 6.00 9.93
N PHE A 70 -4.97 4.96 10.75
CA PHE A 70 -5.45 3.65 10.32
C PHE A 70 -6.96 3.73 10.16
N ALA A 71 -7.48 3.21 9.06
CA ALA A 71 -8.91 3.15 8.81
C ALA A 71 -9.27 1.79 8.22
N THR A 72 -10.50 1.37 8.48
CA THR A 72 -11.21 0.33 7.75
C THR A 72 -12.30 0.99 6.92
N TYR A 73 -12.92 0.24 6.02
CA TYR A 73 -14.10 0.71 5.29
C TYR A 73 -15.14 1.33 6.25
N GLU A 74 -15.52 0.62 7.30
CA GLU A 74 -16.54 1.04 8.27
C GLU A 74 -16.17 2.30 9.07
N SER A 75 -14.88 2.52 9.35
CA SER A 75 -14.45 3.68 10.15
C SER A 75 -14.35 4.98 9.34
N MET A 76 -14.33 4.89 8.00
CA MET A 76 -14.29 6.07 7.13
C MET A 76 -15.66 6.72 7.00
N THR A 77 -15.66 8.04 6.82
CA THR A 77 -16.85 8.79 6.40
C THR A 77 -17.20 8.47 4.94
N GLU A 78 -18.42 8.82 4.52
CA GLU A 78 -18.86 8.71 3.12
C GLU A 78 -17.92 9.49 2.19
N ASP A 79 -17.64 10.76 2.51
CA ASP A 79 -16.69 11.59 1.75
C ASP A 79 -15.29 10.97 1.65
N GLU A 80 -14.78 10.34 2.71
CA GLU A 80 -13.48 9.68 2.68
C GLU A 80 -13.48 8.49 1.74
N ARG A 81 -14.54 7.68 1.76
CA ARG A 81 -14.70 6.53 0.84
C ARG A 81 -14.81 7.01 -0.61
N ASP A 82 -15.61 8.04 -0.83
CA ASP A 82 -15.85 8.63 -2.15
C ASP A 82 -14.64 9.34 -2.74
N ASN A 83 -13.63 9.70 -1.94
CA ASN A 83 -12.39 10.29 -2.44
C ASN A 83 -11.21 9.32 -2.47
N CYS A 84 -11.42 8.07 -2.02
CA CYS A 84 -10.35 7.08 -1.94
C CYS A 84 -10.41 6.08 -3.09
N ASP A 85 -9.65 6.33 -4.15
CA ASP A 85 -9.73 5.57 -5.39
C ASP A 85 -9.51 4.06 -5.24
N ILE A 86 -8.64 3.65 -4.32
CA ILE A 86 -8.37 2.23 -4.06
C ILE A 86 -9.57 1.49 -3.45
N LEU A 87 -10.56 2.22 -2.92
CA LEU A 87 -11.83 1.68 -2.44
C LEU A 87 -12.89 1.63 -3.53
N LYS A 88 -12.62 2.18 -4.70
CA LYS A 88 -13.59 2.28 -5.79
C LYS A 88 -13.37 1.18 -6.81
N TYR A 89 -14.43 0.47 -7.12
CA TYR A 89 -14.53 -0.49 -8.20
C TYR A 89 -15.53 0.00 -9.25
N TYR A 90 -15.18 -0.08 -10.53
CA TYR A 90 -16.02 0.41 -11.63
C TYR A 90 -16.74 -0.71 -12.40
N GLY A 91 -16.92 -1.90 -11.82
CA GLY A 91 -17.90 -2.87 -12.37
C GLY A 91 -17.55 -3.49 -13.73
N GLY A 92 -16.35 -3.26 -14.27
CA GLY A 92 -16.04 -3.57 -15.66
C GLY A 92 -16.78 -2.74 -16.70
N ASP A 93 -17.50 -1.71 -16.27
CA ASP A 93 -18.13 -0.72 -17.11
C ASP A 93 -17.34 0.59 -16.98
N GLU A 94 -16.52 0.86 -17.99
CA GLU A 94 -15.72 2.09 -18.11
C GLU A 94 -16.59 3.37 -18.15
N ASN A 95 -17.90 3.23 -18.37
CA ASN A 95 -18.88 4.31 -18.40
C ASN A 95 -19.74 4.36 -17.12
N ALA A 96 -19.47 3.52 -16.12
CA ALA A 96 -20.19 3.57 -14.85
C ALA A 96 -19.97 4.92 -14.17
N GLU A 97 -21.03 5.73 -14.11
CA GLU A 97 -21.00 7.06 -13.47
C GLU A 97 -20.72 6.97 -11.97
N ASN A 98 -21.01 5.83 -11.33
CA ASN A 98 -20.84 5.62 -9.91
C ASN A 98 -20.02 4.36 -9.61
N PRO A 99 -18.84 4.49 -8.96
CA PRO A 99 -18.09 3.33 -8.50
C PRO A 99 -18.85 2.58 -7.41
N ILE A 100 -18.76 1.25 -7.43
CA ILE A 100 -19.11 0.39 -6.31
C ILE A 100 -17.96 0.48 -5.29
N LEU A 101 -18.29 0.79 -4.05
CA LEU A 101 -17.29 0.82 -2.98
C LEU A 101 -16.95 -0.60 -2.50
N ASP A 102 -15.66 -0.94 -2.48
CA ASP A 102 -15.15 -2.25 -2.04
C ASP A 102 -14.89 -2.27 -0.52
N ALA A 103 -15.86 -2.79 0.22
CA ALA A 103 -15.73 -3.02 1.66
C ALA A 103 -14.72 -4.15 2.02
N GLN A 104 -14.26 -4.95 1.04
CA GLN A 104 -13.30 -6.05 1.23
C GLN A 104 -11.84 -5.62 1.07
N THR A 105 -11.59 -4.32 0.98
CA THR A 105 -10.24 -3.73 0.93
C THR A 105 -9.46 -3.92 2.23
N GLY A 106 -10.08 -4.34 3.34
CA GLY A 106 -9.35 -4.47 4.61
C GLY A 106 -8.96 -3.10 5.20
N GLY A 107 -8.06 -3.11 6.18
CA GLY A 107 -7.65 -1.91 6.90
C GLY A 107 -6.28 -1.40 6.48
N TRP A 108 -6.13 -0.09 6.29
CA TRP A 108 -4.88 0.54 5.89
C TRP A 108 -4.76 1.97 6.39
N TRP A 109 -3.56 2.54 6.26
CA TRP A 109 -3.33 3.97 6.39
C TRP A 109 -3.61 4.65 5.05
N PHE A 110 -4.88 4.81 4.69
CA PHE A 110 -5.35 5.27 3.38
C PHE A 110 -5.10 6.77 3.12
N GLY A 111 -3.93 7.26 3.49
CA GLY A 111 -3.57 8.66 3.32
C GLY A 111 -3.44 9.04 1.86
N SER A 112 -2.72 8.27 1.05
CA SER A 112 -2.60 8.52 -0.39
C SER A 112 -3.74 7.91 -1.21
N CYS A 113 -4.48 6.96 -0.65
CA CYS A 113 -5.43 6.12 -1.38
C CYS A 113 -4.83 5.41 -2.61
N GLY A 114 -3.50 5.24 -2.62
CA GLY A 114 -2.77 4.52 -3.67
C GLY A 114 -2.23 3.15 -3.23
N ASN A 115 -2.21 2.89 -1.92
CA ASN A 115 -1.62 1.68 -1.37
C ASN A 115 -2.61 0.96 -0.46
N ASN A 116 -2.56 -0.36 -0.49
CA ASN A 116 -3.25 -1.23 0.44
C ASN A 116 -2.70 -2.67 0.34
N LEU A 117 -1.79 -3.04 1.25
CA LEU A 117 -1.27 -4.40 1.29
C LEU A 117 -2.18 -5.40 2.02
N ASN A 118 -3.28 -4.91 2.58
CA ASN A 118 -4.30 -5.72 3.26
C ASN A 118 -5.57 -5.91 2.41
N GLY A 119 -5.50 -5.53 1.13
CA GLY A 119 -6.60 -5.72 0.18
C GLY A 119 -6.85 -7.18 -0.15
N LYS A 120 -7.94 -7.41 -0.89
CA LYS A 120 -8.33 -8.75 -1.32
C LYS A 120 -7.23 -9.40 -2.16
N PHE A 121 -6.90 -10.65 -1.85
CA PHE A 121 -5.96 -11.39 -2.68
C PHE A 121 -6.57 -11.70 -4.04
N VAL A 122 -5.94 -11.22 -5.11
CA VAL A 122 -6.27 -11.54 -6.50
C VAL A 122 -5.13 -12.33 -7.10
N ALA A 123 -5.40 -13.57 -7.51
CA ALA A 123 -4.37 -14.44 -8.06
C ALA A 123 -3.92 -13.95 -9.45
N SER A 124 -2.61 -13.81 -9.62
CA SER A 124 -2.01 -13.49 -10.92
C SER A 124 -2.22 -14.64 -11.91
N LYS A 125 -2.90 -14.38 -13.04
CA LYS A 125 -3.23 -15.41 -14.05
C LYS A 125 -2.02 -15.81 -14.91
N ASP A 126 -1.07 -14.91 -15.11
CA ASP A 126 0.08 -15.09 -16.03
C ASP A 126 1.42 -14.65 -15.41
N GLY A 127 1.44 -14.35 -14.11
CA GLY A 127 2.63 -13.88 -13.40
C GLY A 127 2.98 -12.41 -13.65
N ASN A 128 2.10 -11.62 -14.30
CA ASN A 128 2.33 -10.20 -14.54
C ASN A 128 1.68 -9.27 -13.48
N CYS A 129 0.78 -9.82 -12.65
CA CYS A 129 0.06 -9.16 -11.55
C CYS A 129 -0.78 -7.95 -11.92
N LYS A 130 -0.94 -7.66 -13.21
CA LYS A 130 -1.85 -6.65 -13.69
C LYS A 130 -3.27 -7.11 -13.44
N LEU A 131 -4.06 -6.23 -12.86
CA LEU A 131 -5.50 -6.40 -12.82
C LEU A 131 -6.04 -6.20 -14.24
N ALA A 132 -7.09 -6.95 -14.57
CA ALA A 132 -7.80 -6.73 -15.81
C ALA A 132 -8.35 -5.30 -15.84
N GLU A 133 -8.41 -4.66 -17.01
CA GLU A 133 -8.85 -3.27 -17.14
C GLU A 133 -10.27 -3.04 -16.61
N ASN A 134 -11.11 -4.09 -16.68
CA ASN A 134 -12.47 -4.15 -16.16
C ASN A 134 -12.56 -4.57 -14.68
N PHE A 135 -11.43 -4.81 -14.00
CA PHE A 135 -11.37 -5.20 -12.58
C PHE A 135 -12.33 -6.36 -12.25
N GLU A 136 -12.35 -7.45 -13.03
CA GLU A 136 -13.32 -8.57 -12.87
C GLU A 136 -13.54 -9.04 -11.43
N ASP A 137 -12.49 -8.96 -10.60
CA ASP A 137 -12.52 -9.38 -9.19
C ASP A 137 -13.12 -8.36 -8.22
N GLY A 138 -13.53 -7.18 -8.70
CA GLY A 138 -14.24 -6.17 -7.93
C GLY A 138 -13.37 -5.36 -6.97
N THR A 139 -12.05 -5.28 -7.19
CA THR A 139 -11.10 -4.79 -6.19
C THR A 139 -9.79 -4.30 -6.80
N ALA A 140 -9.13 -3.35 -6.14
CA ALA A 140 -7.73 -2.99 -6.45
C ALA A 140 -6.71 -4.02 -5.91
N GLY A 141 -7.17 -5.01 -5.14
CA GLY A 141 -6.33 -6.10 -4.66
C GLY A 141 -5.24 -5.68 -3.68
N ILE A 142 -4.11 -6.38 -3.68
CA ILE A 142 -2.94 -6.10 -2.84
C ILE A 142 -2.01 -5.14 -3.59
N GLU A 143 -2.06 -3.85 -3.27
CA GLU A 143 -1.54 -2.79 -4.14
C GLU A 143 -0.59 -1.85 -3.38
N MET A 144 0.41 -1.33 -4.08
CA MET A 144 1.39 -0.36 -3.57
C MET A 144 1.99 0.38 -4.76
N THR A 145 1.84 1.71 -4.75
CA THR A 145 2.35 2.60 -5.79
C THR A 145 3.87 2.73 -5.70
N ILE A 146 4.55 2.16 -6.69
CA ILE A 146 6.03 2.20 -6.79
C ILE A 146 6.54 3.22 -7.83
N THR A 147 5.64 4.01 -8.42
CA THR A 147 5.96 5.16 -9.28
C THR A 147 5.78 6.47 -8.54
N LYS A 148 6.55 7.49 -8.92
CA LYS A 148 6.42 8.84 -8.33
C LYS A 148 5.16 9.57 -8.76
N GLU A 149 4.60 9.17 -9.89
CA GLU A 149 3.46 9.80 -10.52
C GLU A 149 2.24 8.88 -10.44
N MET A 150 1.07 9.50 -10.36
CA MET A 150 -0.21 8.82 -10.52
C MET A 150 -0.27 8.16 -11.89
N THR A 151 -0.25 6.83 -11.88
CA THR A 151 -0.20 6.01 -13.10
C THR A 151 -1.22 4.90 -12.93
N PRO A 152 -2.28 4.84 -13.76
CA PRO A 152 -2.59 5.75 -14.86
C PRO A 152 -2.93 7.18 -14.38
N PRO A 153 -2.85 8.21 -15.27
CA PRO A 153 -3.14 9.59 -14.90
C PRO A 153 -4.49 9.74 -14.19
N GLY A 154 -4.50 10.48 -13.08
CA GLY A 154 -5.72 10.72 -12.29
C GLY A 154 -6.10 9.58 -11.34
N ARG A 155 -5.39 8.45 -11.33
CA ARG A 155 -5.58 7.37 -10.35
C ARG A 155 -4.39 7.25 -9.38
N ALA A 156 -4.70 7.16 -8.09
CA ALA A 156 -3.67 7.07 -7.05
C ALA A 156 -2.94 5.71 -6.99
N PHE A 157 -3.50 4.66 -7.57
CA PHE A 157 -2.97 3.30 -7.61
C PHE A 157 -2.73 2.79 -9.05
N GLN A 158 -1.94 1.73 -9.20
CA GLN A 158 -1.35 1.28 -10.47
C GLN A 158 -2.11 0.18 -11.20
N GLY A 159 -3.09 -0.44 -10.55
CA GLY A 159 -3.85 -1.56 -11.10
C GLY A 159 -3.02 -2.85 -11.10
N VAL A 160 -2.24 -3.04 -10.05
CA VAL A 160 -1.38 -4.19 -9.83
C VAL A 160 -1.73 -4.82 -8.49
N SER A 161 -2.10 -6.10 -8.50
CA SER A 161 -2.28 -6.89 -7.28
C SER A 161 -1.12 -7.86 -7.09
N TYR A 162 -0.22 -7.55 -6.16
CA TYR A 162 0.94 -8.38 -5.83
C TYR A 162 0.52 -9.73 -5.26
N ASP A 163 1.20 -10.80 -5.68
CA ASP A 163 0.86 -12.18 -5.29
C ASP A 163 1.46 -12.59 -3.95
N ARG A 164 2.47 -11.87 -3.49
CA ARG A 164 3.11 -12.08 -2.19
C ARG A 164 3.75 -10.79 -1.71
N VAL A 165 3.51 -10.44 -0.45
CA VAL A 165 4.03 -9.21 0.15
C VAL A 165 4.53 -9.47 1.55
N ARG A 166 5.53 -8.71 2.00
CA ARG A 166 6.02 -8.75 3.38
C ARG A 166 6.30 -7.35 3.87
N MET A 167 5.72 -7.02 5.01
CA MET A 167 6.13 -5.88 5.83
C MET A 167 6.88 -6.43 7.04
N ALA A 168 8.18 -6.11 7.15
CA ALA A 168 9.02 -6.58 8.24
C ALA A 168 9.74 -5.41 8.91
N ILE A 169 9.79 -5.44 10.24
CA ILE A 169 10.45 -4.41 11.04
C ILE A 169 11.72 -4.93 11.68
N TYR A 170 12.73 -4.09 11.71
CA TYR A 170 14.08 -4.41 12.17
C TYR A 170 14.56 -3.36 13.15
N LYS A 171 15.28 -3.76 14.20
CA LYS A 171 16.02 -2.78 15.00
C LYS A 171 17.12 -2.18 14.13
N PRO A 172 17.36 -0.86 14.18
CA PRO A 172 18.49 -0.25 13.48
C PRO A 172 19.79 -0.95 13.89
N GLY A 173 20.56 -1.43 12.91
CA GLY A 173 21.88 -1.99 13.15
C GLY A 173 22.88 -0.91 13.60
N PRO A 174 24.07 -1.30 14.09
CA PRO A 174 25.13 -0.35 14.47
C PRO A 174 25.56 0.59 13.33
N SER A 175 25.45 0.12 12.08
CA SER A 175 25.73 0.84 10.84
C SER A 175 24.51 1.53 10.22
N GLY A 176 23.31 1.36 10.81
CA GLY A 176 22.04 1.82 10.22
C GLY A 176 21.61 1.04 8.96
N GLU A 177 22.32 -0.04 8.61
CA GLU A 177 22.05 -0.81 7.39
C GLU A 177 20.77 -1.63 7.51
N PHE A 178 20.02 -1.67 6.40
CA PHE A 178 18.87 -2.54 6.24
C PHE A 178 19.32 -3.98 5.93
N PRO A 179 18.54 -4.99 6.33
CA PRO A 179 18.83 -6.38 5.98
C PRO A 179 18.87 -6.56 4.46
N ALA A 180 19.79 -7.41 4.00
CA ALA A 180 19.89 -7.76 2.59
C ALA A 180 18.59 -8.39 2.08
N VAL A 181 18.03 -7.82 1.01
CA VAL A 181 16.83 -8.34 0.37
C VAL A 181 17.19 -9.52 -0.52
N SER A 182 16.40 -10.59 -0.44
CA SER A 182 16.62 -11.82 -1.20
C SER A 182 15.37 -12.19 -1.99
N SER A 183 15.57 -12.52 -3.27
CA SER A 183 14.51 -13.05 -4.12
C SER A 183 13.94 -14.39 -3.63
N ASN A 184 14.58 -15.05 -2.67
CA ASN A 184 14.07 -16.27 -2.05
C ASN A 184 12.71 -16.07 -1.38
N PHE A 185 12.41 -14.86 -0.88
CA PHE A 185 11.07 -14.58 -0.36
C PHE A 185 10.00 -14.72 -1.44
N CYS A 186 10.29 -14.40 -2.70
CA CYS A 186 9.32 -14.49 -3.78
C CYS A 186 9.23 -15.86 -4.43
N LYS A 187 10.18 -16.78 -4.15
CA LYS A 187 10.13 -18.14 -4.68
C LYS A 187 9.05 -18.95 -3.97
N SER A 188 8.27 -19.70 -4.74
CA SER A 188 7.30 -20.71 -4.27
C SER A 188 8.01 -21.97 -3.81
#